data_AF-A0A529NPW7-F1
#
_entry.id   AF-A0A529NPW7-F1
#
_cell.length_a   1.000
_cell.length_b   1.000
_cell.length_c   1.000
_cell.angle_alpha   90.00
_cell.angle_beta   90.00
_cell.angle_gamma   90.00
#
_symmetry.space_group_name_H-M   'P 1'
#
loop_
_entity.id
_entity.type
_entity.pdbx_description
1 polymer ?
#
loop_
_entity_poly.entity_id
_entity_poly.type
_entity_poly.pdbx_seq_one_letter_code
_entity_poly.pdbx_strand_id
1 'polypeptide(L)' 'IEVLKEAEEQGKGAAALDGKMIDAASERMARNVLVVHEAILQTATGR' A
#
# COMPACT_ATOMS: atom_id res chain seq x y z
N ILE A 1 2.09 4.25 0.61
CA ILE A 1 2.74 3.39 1.64
C ILE A 1 3.88 4.20 2.24
N GLU A 2 4.11 4.16 3.55
CA GLU A 2 5.13 4.98 4.24
C GLU A 2 6.54 4.81 3.63
N VAL A 3 6.94 3.55 3.39
CA VAL A 3 8.24 3.21 2.80
C VAL A 3 8.48 3.84 1.41
N LEU A 4 7.43 3.98 0.61
CA LEU A 4 7.54 4.59 -0.72
C LEU A 4 7.61 6.11 -0.65
N LYS A 5 6.92 6.73 0.30
CA LYS A 5 7.04 8.17 0.54
C LYS A 5 8.46 8.54 0.95
N GLU A 6 9.06 7.75 1.85
CA GLU A 6 10.47 7.92 2.23
C GLU A 6 11.43 7.76 1.05
N ALA A 7 11.13 6.83 0.13
CA ALA A 7 11.92 6.68 -1.09
C ALA A 7 11.73 7.85 -2.06
N GLU A 8 10.50 8.33 -2.25
CA GLU A 8 10.19 9.51 -3.07
C GLU A 8 10.89 10.78 -2.56
N GLU A 9 10.92 10.99 -1.24
CA GLU A 9 11.67 12.09 -0.60
C GLU A 9 13.18 12.02 -0.86
N GLN A 10 13.72 10.81 -1.06
CA GLN A 10 15.11 10.58 -1.46
C GLN A 10 15.33 10.61 -2.98
N GLY A 11 14.29 10.92 -3.77
CA GLY A 11 14.34 10.90 -5.23
C GLY A 11 14.41 9.50 -5.85
N LYS A 12 14.05 8.46 -5.10
CA LYS A 12 14.05 7.06 -5.55
C LYS A 12 12.62 6.64 -5.92
N GLY A 13 12.46 6.00 -7.08
CA GLY A 13 11.16 5.48 -7.54
C GLY A 13 10.74 4.15 -6.93
N ALA A 14 11.57 3.57 -6.05
CA ALA A 14 11.31 2.30 -5.39
C ALA A 14 12.00 2.26 -4.02
N ALA A 15 11.41 1.48 -3.11
CA ALA A 15 11.92 1.19 -1.79
C ALA A 15 12.21 -0.32 -1.66
N ALA A 16 12.90 -0.71 -0.59
CA ALA A 16 13.00 -2.11 -0.19
C ALA A 16 12.44 -2.28 1.22
N LEU A 17 11.55 -3.24 1.40
CA LEU A 17 11.00 -3.63 2.70
C LEU A 17 11.23 -5.13 2.87
N ASP A 18 11.88 -5.54 3.96
CA ASP A 18 12.23 -6.95 4.23
C ASP A 18 12.95 -7.64 3.05
N GLY A 19 13.84 -6.90 2.38
CA GLY A 19 14.56 -7.38 1.20
C GLY A 19 13.72 -7.49 -0.08
N LYS A 20 12.45 -7.09 -0.06
CA LYS A 20 11.57 -7.07 -1.23
C LYS A 20 11.43 -5.67 -1.79
N MET A 21 11.52 -5.55 -3.11
CA MET A 21 11.33 -4.29 -3.80
C MET A 21 9.87 -3.87 -3.76
N ILE A 22 9.63 -2.63 -3.36
CA ILE A 22 8.33 -1.98 -3.33
C ILE A 22 8.39 -0.83 -4.34
N ASP A 23 7.50 -0.85 -5.31
CA ASP A 23 7.37 0.15 -6.36
C ASP A 23 5.95 0.72 -6.43
N ALA A 24 5.72 1.67 -7.32
CA ALA A 24 4.41 2.28 -7.51
C ALA A 24 3.30 1.26 -7.87
N ALA A 25 3.64 0.14 -8.54
CA ALA A 25 2.68 -0.91 -8.84
C ALA A 25 2.24 -1.64 -7.56
N SER A 26 3.21 -1.99 -6.70
CA SER A 26 2.98 -2.59 -5.39
C SER A 26 2.12 -1.69 -4.50
N GLU A 27 2.31 -0.37 -4.56
CA GLU A 27 1.46 0.58 -3.84
C GLU A 27 0.00 0.54 -4.29
N ARG A 28 -0.23 0.57 -5.61
CA ARG A 28 -1.58 0.54 -6.18
C ARG A 28 -2.31 -0.74 -5.75
N MET A 29 -1.62 -1.87 -5.78
CA MET A 29 -2.19 -3.15 -5.32
C MET A 29 -2.56 -3.10 -3.84
N ALA A 30 -1.67 -2.59 -2.97
CA ALA A 30 -1.96 -2.47 -1.55
C ALA A 30 -3.17 -1.57 -1.26
N ARG A 31 -3.31 -0.45 -2.00
CA ARG A 31 -4.47 0.43 -1.89
C ARG A 31 -5.77 -0.29 -2.26
N ASN A 32 -5.76 -1.09 -3.32
CA ASN A 32 -6.93 -1.88 -3.71
C ASN A 32 -7.33 -2.89 -2.61
N VAL A 33 -6.36 -3.56 -1.98
CA VAL A 33 -6.62 -4.48 -0.87
C VAL A 33 -7.26 -3.74 0.31
N LEU A 34 -6.78 -2.55 0.66
CA LEU A 34 -7.37 -1.73 1.73
C LEU A 34 -8.80 -1.31 1.42
N VAL A 35 -9.09 -0.91 0.17
CA VAL A 35 -10.45 -0.57 -0.27
C VAL A 35 -11.40 -1.76 -0.12
N VAL A 36 -10.97 -2.95 -0.54
CA VAL A 36 -11.77 -4.17 -0.40
C VAL A 36 -11.95 -4.54 1.08
N HIS A 37 -10.90 -4.42 1.90
CA HIS A 37 -10.97 -4.67 3.33
C HIS A 37 -11.98 -3.76 4.04
N GLU A 38 -11.95 -2.46 3.73
CA GLU A 38 -12.92 -1.49 4.25
C GLU A 38 -14.35 -1.85 3.87
N ALA A 39 -14.58 -2.22 2.60
CA ALA A 39 -15.90 -2.67 2.15
C ALA A 39 -16.39 -3.92 2.92
N ILE A 40 -15.49 -4.87 3.20
CA ILE A 40 -15.80 -6.05 4.02
C ILE A 40 -16.17 -5.64 5.44
N LEU A 41 -15.42 -4.74 6.09
CA LEU A 41 -15.71 -4.28 7.44
C LEU A 41 -17.05 -3.55 7.54
N GLN A 42 -17.35 -2.70 6.56
CA GLN A 42 -18.64 -1.98 6.49
C GLN A 42 -19.81 -2.95 6.37
N THR A 43 -19.71 -3.96 5.51
CA THR A 43 -20.76 -4.98 5.35
C THR A 43 -20.88 -5.92 6.56
N ALA A 44 -19.79 -6.15 7.30
CA ALA A 44 -19.79 -6.96 8.52
C ALA A 44 -20.38 -6.21 9.72
N THR A 45 -20.13 -4.90 9.83
CA THR A 45 -20.60 -4.05 10.95
C THR A 45 -22.03 -3.55 10.74
N GLY A 46 -22.48 -3.45 9.49
CA GLY A 46 -23.86 -3.07 9.15
C GLY A 46 -24.90 -4.19 9.28
N ARG A 47 -24.56 -5.34 9.88
CA ARG A 47 -25.46 -6.47 10.15
C ARG A 47 -25.78 -6.60 11.63
#